data_AF-A0A182RQ96-F1
#
_entry.id   AF-A0A182RQ96-F1
#
_cell.length_a   1.000
_cell.length_b   1.000
_cell.length_c   1.000
_cell.angle_alpha   90.00
_cell.angle_beta   90.00
_cell.angle_gamma   90.00
#
_symmetry.space_group_name_H-M   'P 1'
#
loop_
_entity.id
_entity.type
_entity.pdbx_description
1 polymer ?
#
loop_
_entity_poly.entity_id
_entity_poly.type
_entity_poly.pdbx_seq_one_letter_code
_entity_poly.pdbx_strand_id
1 'polypeptide(L)'
;MEYTNVHRAFLQACSNHGTVSKQNALDILIGIYARYGDNDTIPKDDDVIDVVAKINERIYQFDQKIAYTHFEPLDNDFYVFVNTQESPIDLHQNVYNPQELHFFRVLLRELTLSEDHTLTMINCLNLTNDTVGETVKPLPKTRAEQLLNEWEELGYFAVLDEKFHFGPKSVVEFEKYLSKNYADIITRCCLCNVTIFYGVRCASCPQILHKDCLKKYLRRLTNCPACKELWSVPV
;
A
#
# COMPACT_ATOMS: atom_id res chain seq x y z
N MET A 1 -24.68 13.72 -6.91
CA MET A 1 -24.34 14.63 -5.80
C MET A 1 -23.45 15.75 -6.31
N GLU A 2 -23.67 16.99 -5.88
CA GLU A 2 -22.76 18.10 -6.18
C GLU A 2 -21.45 17.98 -5.39
N TYR A 3 -20.37 18.56 -5.90
CA TYR A 3 -19.08 18.53 -5.22
C TYR A 3 -18.96 19.67 -4.21
N THR A 4 -19.07 19.32 -2.94
CA THR A 4 -19.14 20.25 -1.80
C THR A 4 -17.83 20.37 -1.03
N ASN A 5 -17.82 21.18 0.05
CA ASN A 5 -16.69 21.28 0.96
C ASN A 5 -16.41 19.99 1.74
N VAL A 6 -17.41 19.11 1.90
CA VAL A 6 -17.21 17.76 2.45
C VAL A 6 -16.17 16.99 1.63
N HIS A 7 -16.32 16.97 0.31
CA HIS A 7 -15.41 16.29 -0.60
C HIS A 7 -13.99 16.89 -0.56
N ARG A 8 -13.88 18.23 -0.47
CA ARG A 8 -12.58 18.92 -0.36
C ARG A 8 -11.87 18.58 0.95
N ALA A 9 -12.59 18.66 2.07
CA ALA A 9 -12.03 18.37 3.38
C ALA A 9 -11.63 16.88 3.50
N PHE A 10 -12.43 15.98 2.94
CA PHE A 10 -12.14 14.55 2.95
C PHE A 10 -10.91 14.22 2.10
N LEU A 11 -10.81 14.80 0.89
CA LEU A 11 -9.61 14.70 0.06
C LEU A 11 -8.36 15.23 0.78
N GLN A 12 -8.45 16.37 1.46
CA GLN A 12 -7.33 16.92 2.25
C GLN A 12 -6.90 15.95 3.36
N ALA A 13 -7.86 15.37 4.08
CA ALA A 13 -7.55 14.37 5.11
C ALA A 13 -6.85 13.14 4.51
N CYS A 14 -7.39 12.55 3.45
CA CYS A 14 -6.77 11.40 2.78
C CYS A 14 -5.38 11.73 2.22
N SER A 15 -5.19 12.91 1.64
CA SER A 15 -3.88 13.33 1.11
C SER A 15 -2.84 13.55 2.21
N ASN A 16 -3.25 14.06 3.37
CA ASN A 16 -2.33 14.31 4.49
C ASN A 16 -1.91 13.02 5.20
N HIS A 17 -2.86 12.08 5.38
CA HIS A 17 -2.57 10.80 6.01
C HIS A 17 -1.92 9.80 5.05
N GLY A 18 -2.14 9.92 3.74
CA GLY A 18 -1.68 8.97 2.72
C GLY A 18 -2.49 7.67 2.71
N THR A 19 -2.65 7.06 3.89
CA THR A 19 -3.40 5.82 4.13
C THR A 19 -4.36 6.00 5.30
N VAL A 20 -5.62 5.61 5.13
CA VAL A 20 -6.65 5.71 6.16
C VAL A 20 -7.40 4.38 6.24
N SER A 21 -7.53 3.78 7.43
CA SER A 21 -8.35 2.56 7.59
C SER A 21 -9.82 2.87 7.31
N LYS A 22 -10.60 1.86 6.93
CA LYS A 22 -12.03 2.03 6.65
C LYS A 22 -12.79 2.66 7.83
N GLN A 23 -12.50 2.21 9.05
CA GLN A 23 -13.09 2.77 10.27
C GLN A 23 -12.71 4.25 10.44
N ASN A 24 -11.42 4.59 10.34
CA ASN A 24 -10.96 5.97 10.50
C ASN A 24 -11.50 6.87 9.37
N ALA A 25 -11.69 6.34 8.16
CA ALA A 25 -12.29 7.08 7.06
C ALA A 25 -13.74 7.47 7.37
N LEU A 26 -14.52 6.56 7.97
CA LEU A 26 -15.87 6.87 8.43
C LEU A 26 -15.84 7.93 9.55
N ASP A 27 -14.95 7.79 10.54
CA ASP A 27 -14.83 8.74 11.66
C ASP A 27 -14.44 10.15 11.17
N ILE A 28 -13.51 10.24 10.22
CA ILE A 28 -13.14 11.49 9.56
C ILE A 28 -14.35 12.08 8.82
N LEU A 29 -15.10 11.27 8.09
CA LEU A 29 -16.26 11.73 7.36
C LEU A 29 -17.34 12.28 8.30
N ILE A 30 -17.64 11.59 9.40
CA ILE A 30 -18.56 12.04 10.44
C ILE A 30 -18.11 13.40 10.99
N GLY A 31 -16.82 13.55 11.31
CA GLY A 31 -16.25 14.82 11.78
C GLY A 31 -16.35 15.97 10.77
N ILE A 32 -16.25 15.67 9.48
CA ILE A 32 -16.41 16.66 8.39
C ILE A 32 -17.88 17.05 8.22
N TYR A 33 -18.80 16.08 8.23
CA TYR A 33 -20.24 16.34 8.13
C TYR A 33 -20.74 17.19 9.31
N ALA A 34 -20.22 16.97 10.52
CA ALA A 34 -20.54 17.82 11.68
C ALA A 34 -20.15 19.30 11.50
N ARG A 35 -19.26 19.62 10.55
CA ARG A 35 -18.81 21.00 10.26
C ARG A 35 -19.40 21.59 8.98
N TYR A 36 -19.60 20.76 7.96
CA TYR A 36 -19.92 21.19 6.60
C TYR A 36 -21.15 20.52 5.98
N GLY A 37 -21.71 19.49 6.64
CA GLY A 37 -22.89 18.76 6.19
C GLY A 37 -24.18 19.33 6.77
N ASP A 38 -25.30 18.73 6.37
CA ASP A 38 -26.59 19.00 7.01
C ASP A 38 -26.63 18.33 8.40
N ASN A 39 -27.01 19.10 9.42
CA ASN A 39 -26.89 18.73 10.83
C ASN A 39 -27.69 17.47 11.25
N ASP A 40 -28.60 16.98 10.39
CA ASP A 40 -29.51 15.88 10.72
C ASP A 40 -29.09 14.52 10.14
N THR A 41 -28.02 14.45 9.33
CA THR A 41 -27.57 13.20 8.70
C THR A 41 -26.22 12.74 9.23
N ILE A 42 -26.19 11.54 9.83
CA ILE A 42 -24.95 10.85 10.25
C ILE A 42 -24.49 9.96 9.08
N PRO A 43 -23.28 10.18 8.54
CA PRO A 43 -22.73 9.35 7.47
C PRO A 43 -22.55 7.88 7.88
N LYS A 44 -22.67 7.00 6.89
CA LYS A 44 -22.44 5.55 6.96
C LYS A 44 -21.30 5.14 6.03
N ASP A 45 -20.91 3.87 6.08
CA ASP A 45 -19.87 3.30 5.21
C ASP A 45 -20.14 3.55 3.71
N ASP A 46 -21.39 3.41 3.27
CA ASP A 46 -21.77 3.61 1.86
C ASP A 46 -21.55 5.07 1.42
N ASP A 47 -21.72 6.03 2.33
CA ASP A 47 -21.47 7.46 2.04
C ASP A 47 -19.99 7.74 1.80
N VAL A 48 -19.09 6.98 2.45
CA VAL A 48 -17.64 7.09 2.19
C VAL A 48 -17.33 6.68 0.75
N ILE A 49 -17.96 5.60 0.28
CA ILE A 49 -17.78 5.09 -1.09
C ILE A 49 -18.23 6.15 -2.11
N ASP A 50 -19.41 6.75 -1.88
CA ASP A 50 -19.97 7.77 -2.77
C ASP A 50 -19.12 9.05 -2.79
N VAL A 51 -18.65 9.51 -1.62
CA VAL A 51 -17.76 10.67 -1.51
C VAL A 51 -16.44 10.41 -2.22
N VAL A 52 -15.84 9.24 -2.03
CA VAL A 52 -14.59 8.84 -2.71
C VAL A 52 -14.78 8.76 -4.22
N ALA A 53 -15.87 8.18 -4.70
CA ALA A 53 -16.18 8.11 -6.12
C ALA A 53 -16.25 9.51 -6.74
N LYS A 54 -16.95 10.44 -6.07
CA LYS A 54 -17.09 11.83 -6.55
C LYS A 54 -15.79 12.62 -6.49
N ILE A 55 -14.92 12.33 -5.51
CA ILE A 55 -13.55 12.86 -5.46
C ILE A 55 -12.74 12.37 -6.65
N ASN A 56 -12.74 11.06 -6.90
CA ASN A 56 -11.97 10.45 -7.97
C ASN A 56 -12.36 10.97 -9.35
N GLU A 57 -13.65 11.24 -9.61
CA GLU A 57 -14.10 11.90 -10.85
C GLU A 57 -13.36 13.22 -11.15
N ARG A 58 -12.92 13.95 -10.11
CA ARG A 58 -12.22 15.23 -10.27
C ARG A 58 -10.70 15.12 -10.25
N ILE A 59 -10.15 14.22 -9.43
CA ILE A 59 -8.69 14.16 -9.23
C ILE A 59 -7.98 13.23 -10.22
N TYR A 60 -8.72 12.36 -10.92
CA TYR A 60 -8.15 11.42 -11.89
C TYR A 60 -7.36 12.11 -13.01
N GLN A 61 -7.79 13.31 -13.43
CA GLN A 61 -7.08 14.11 -14.44
C GLN A 61 -5.68 14.56 -14.01
N PHE A 62 -5.36 14.47 -12.71
CA PHE A 62 -4.05 14.81 -12.14
C PHE A 62 -3.22 13.57 -11.83
N ASP A 63 -3.57 12.41 -12.41
CA ASP A 63 -2.98 11.11 -12.10
C ASP A 63 -3.05 10.76 -10.61
N GLN A 64 -4.13 11.17 -9.94
CA GLN A 64 -4.35 10.92 -8.51
C GLN A 64 -5.67 10.17 -8.32
N LYS A 65 -5.72 9.28 -7.33
CA LYS A 65 -6.95 8.64 -6.90
C LYS A 65 -6.89 8.26 -5.42
N ILE A 66 -8.05 8.18 -4.78
CA ILE A 66 -8.23 7.44 -3.54
C ILE A 66 -8.67 6.03 -3.91
N ALA A 67 -7.83 5.04 -3.65
CA ALA A 67 -8.09 3.63 -3.94
C ALA A 67 -8.51 2.90 -2.66
N TYR A 68 -9.50 2.03 -2.78
CA TYR A 68 -9.85 1.07 -1.74
C TYR A 68 -8.99 -0.19 -1.91
N THR A 69 -8.40 -0.69 -0.83
CA THR A 69 -7.61 -1.92 -0.84
C THR A 69 -7.80 -2.70 0.46
N HIS A 70 -7.84 -4.03 0.35
CA HIS A 70 -7.75 -4.93 1.50
C HIS A 70 -6.29 -5.31 1.70
N PHE A 71 -5.72 -4.99 2.86
CA PHE A 71 -4.32 -5.27 3.15
C PHE A 71 -4.19 -6.56 3.96
N GLU A 72 -3.86 -7.64 3.25
CA GLU A 72 -3.85 -9.02 3.78
C GLU A 72 -3.02 -9.20 5.08
N PRO A 73 -1.83 -8.58 5.24
CA PRO A 73 -1.05 -8.74 6.48
C PRO A 73 -1.73 -8.23 7.76
N LEU A 74 -2.59 -7.20 7.65
CA LEU A 74 -3.34 -6.66 8.78
C LEU A 74 -4.81 -7.13 8.82
N ASP A 75 -5.26 -7.88 7.82
CA ASP A 75 -6.66 -8.29 7.63
C ASP A 75 -7.64 -7.10 7.77
N ASN A 76 -7.27 -5.95 7.18
CA ASN A 76 -8.02 -4.71 7.32
C ASN A 76 -8.11 -3.95 5.98
N ASP A 77 -9.17 -3.15 5.85
CA ASP A 77 -9.49 -2.38 4.66
C ASP A 77 -9.00 -0.94 4.80
N PHE A 78 -8.45 -0.39 3.72
CA PHE A 78 -7.87 0.94 3.67
C PHE A 78 -8.34 1.73 2.45
N TYR A 79 -8.53 3.03 2.66
CA TYR A 79 -8.57 4.04 1.62
C TYR A 79 -7.19 4.69 1.52
N VAL A 80 -6.59 4.62 0.34
CA VAL A 80 -5.22 5.05 0.10
C VAL A 80 -5.24 6.12 -0.98
N PHE A 81 -4.74 7.31 -0.64
CA PHE A 81 -4.47 8.35 -1.63
C PHE A 81 -3.20 8.00 -2.39
N VAL A 82 -3.27 7.78 -3.69
CA VAL A 82 -2.13 7.35 -4.52
C VAL A 82 -1.97 8.18 -5.77
N ASN A 83 -0.74 8.23 -6.26
CA ASN A 83 -0.46 8.66 -7.63
C ASN A 83 -0.48 7.46 -8.60
N THR A 84 -1.01 7.65 -9.81
CA THR A 84 -1.18 6.57 -10.81
C THR A 84 -0.13 6.55 -11.91
N GLN A 85 0.85 7.47 -11.88
CA GLN A 85 1.98 7.51 -12.81
C GLN A 85 2.92 6.30 -12.62
N GLU A 86 3.73 5.99 -13.64
CA GLU A 86 4.65 4.84 -13.58
C GLU A 86 5.83 5.06 -12.60
N SER A 87 6.19 6.31 -12.32
CA SER A 87 7.25 6.66 -11.34
C SER A 87 6.72 7.65 -10.28
N PRO A 88 5.89 7.18 -9.32
CA PRO A 88 5.31 8.04 -8.29
C PRO A 88 6.34 8.76 -7.42
N ILE A 89 7.49 8.13 -7.16
CA ILE A 89 8.57 8.67 -6.31
C ILE A 89 9.10 10.00 -6.82
N ASP A 90 9.14 10.20 -8.13
CA ASP A 90 9.69 11.41 -8.74
C ASP A 90 8.84 12.65 -8.45
N LEU A 91 7.58 12.47 -8.05
CA LEU A 91 6.67 13.56 -7.70
C LEU A 91 6.93 14.13 -6.30
N HIS A 92 7.66 13.40 -5.46
CA HIS A 92 7.98 13.83 -4.10
C HIS A 92 9.27 14.67 -4.02
N GLN A 93 9.84 15.11 -5.14
CA GLN A 93 11.02 15.99 -5.18
C GLN A 93 10.82 17.34 -4.47
N ASN A 94 9.56 17.78 -4.30
CA ASN A 94 9.25 19.00 -3.56
C ASN A 94 9.26 18.79 -2.03
N VAL A 95 9.23 17.54 -1.56
CA VAL A 95 9.15 17.17 -0.14
C VAL A 95 10.46 16.56 0.34
N TYR A 96 11.04 15.66 -0.47
CA TYR A 96 12.25 14.93 -0.14
C TYR A 96 13.39 15.31 -1.08
N ASN A 97 14.60 15.34 -0.54
CA ASN A 97 15.78 15.60 -1.34
C ASN A 97 16.17 14.35 -2.18
N PRO A 98 17.05 14.51 -3.19
CA PRO A 98 17.43 13.40 -4.07
C PRO A 98 18.02 12.18 -3.35
N GLN A 99 18.76 12.38 -2.24
CA GLN A 99 19.35 11.30 -1.46
C GLN A 99 18.29 10.49 -0.72
N GLU A 100 17.28 11.17 -0.18
CA GLU A 100 16.14 10.55 0.51
C GLU A 100 15.26 9.75 -0.46
N LEU A 101 14.97 10.33 -1.63
CA LEU A 101 14.22 9.61 -2.69
C LEU A 101 15.00 8.39 -3.19
N HIS A 102 16.32 8.50 -3.31
CA HIS A 102 17.15 7.36 -3.69
C HIS A 102 17.18 6.29 -2.60
N PHE A 103 17.27 6.68 -1.32
CA PHE A 103 17.13 5.75 -0.20
C PHE A 103 15.79 4.99 -0.24
N PHE A 104 14.69 5.68 -0.51
CA PHE A 104 13.38 5.05 -0.68
C PHE A 104 13.36 4.02 -1.83
N ARG A 105 13.96 4.34 -2.98
CA ARG A 105 14.08 3.39 -4.10
C ARG A 105 14.89 2.16 -3.73
N VAL A 106 16.00 2.33 -3.00
CA VAL A 106 16.82 1.22 -2.50
C VAL A 106 16.00 0.36 -1.53
N LEU A 107 15.25 0.96 -0.61
CA LEU A 107 14.36 0.23 0.31
C LEU A 107 13.33 -0.60 -0.46
N LEU A 108 12.60 -0.01 -1.43
CA LEU A 108 11.63 -0.76 -2.22
C LEU A 108 12.26 -1.93 -2.97
N ARG A 109 13.45 -1.73 -3.55
CA ARG A 109 14.19 -2.79 -4.25
C ARG A 109 14.57 -3.90 -3.27
N GLU A 110 15.26 -3.59 -2.19
CA GLU A 110 15.75 -4.58 -1.23
C GLU A 110 14.60 -5.30 -0.53
N LEU A 111 13.49 -4.61 -0.25
CA LEU A 111 12.27 -5.21 0.27
C LEU A 111 11.60 -6.14 -0.74
N THR A 112 11.69 -5.84 -2.04
CA THR A 112 11.21 -6.75 -3.08
C THR A 112 12.09 -8.00 -3.15
N LEU A 113 13.40 -7.85 -3.02
CA LEU A 113 14.37 -8.94 -3.16
C LEU A 113 14.52 -9.79 -1.89
N SER A 114 14.09 -9.29 -0.73
CA SER A 114 14.22 -10.01 0.54
C SER A 114 13.21 -11.14 0.67
N GLU A 115 13.53 -12.10 1.53
CA GLU A 115 12.62 -13.19 1.86
C GLU A 115 11.36 -12.66 2.55
N ASP A 116 10.20 -13.13 2.07
CA ASP A 116 8.86 -12.75 2.53
C ASP A 116 8.57 -11.24 2.50
N HIS A 117 9.34 -10.48 1.71
CA HIS A 117 9.23 -9.03 1.61
C HIS A 117 9.37 -8.32 2.96
N THR A 118 10.41 -8.68 3.70
CA THR A 118 10.68 -8.13 5.05
C THR A 118 12.07 -7.52 5.16
N LEU A 119 12.20 -6.44 5.94
CA LEU A 119 13.49 -5.86 6.31
C LEU A 119 13.51 -5.47 7.79
N THR A 120 14.62 -5.72 8.49
CA THR A 120 14.78 -5.19 9.86
C THR A 120 15.22 -3.73 9.84
N MET A 121 15.00 -2.99 10.92
CA MET A 121 15.53 -1.63 11.09
C MET A 121 17.04 -1.57 10.78
N ILE A 122 17.82 -2.54 11.29
CA ILE A 122 19.27 -2.59 11.06
C ILE A 122 19.59 -2.75 9.57
N ASN A 123 18.85 -3.60 8.85
CA ASN A 123 19.02 -3.74 7.39
C ASN A 123 18.72 -2.41 6.69
N CYS A 124 17.58 -1.78 7.00
CA CYS A 124 17.20 -0.49 6.42
C CYS A 124 18.29 0.58 6.63
N LEU A 125 18.84 0.69 7.84
CA LEU A 125 19.87 1.68 8.15
C LEU A 125 21.24 1.38 7.54
N ASN A 126 21.51 0.15 7.13
CA ASN A 126 22.75 -0.17 6.42
C ASN A 126 22.67 0.18 4.93
N LEU A 127 21.46 0.21 4.36
CA LEU A 127 21.20 0.63 2.98
C LEU A 127 21.44 2.13 2.74
N THR A 128 21.64 2.93 3.79
CA THR A 128 22.06 4.33 3.65
C THR A 128 23.42 4.46 2.97
N ASN A 129 24.26 3.42 3.03
CA ASN A 129 25.57 3.42 2.36
C ASN A 129 25.47 3.16 0.86
N ASP A 130 24.40 2.50 0.41
CA ASP A 130 24.12 2.24 -1.00
C ASP A 130 23.51 3.46 -1.70
N THR A 131 23.38 4.59 -0.97
CA THR A 131 22.80 5.83 -1.51
C THR A 131 23.75 6.62 -2.42
N VAL A 132 24.89 6.07 -2.80
CA VAL A 132 26.05 6.83 -3.28
C VAL A 132 26.66 6.23 -4.55
N GLY A 133 26.55 6.97 -5.67
CA GLY A 133 27.66 7.03 -6.64
C GLY A 133 28.77 7.93 -6.07
N GLU A 134 30.04 7.67 -6.40
CA GLU A 134 31.30 8.16 -5.76
C GLU A 134 31.37 9.63 -5.25
N THR A 135 30.44 10.52 -5.60
CA THR A 135 30.44 11.96 -5.31
C THR A 135 29.40 12.44 -4.30
N VAL A 136 28.50 11.58 -3.80
CA VAL A 136 27.40 11.98 -2.90
C VAL A 136 27.64 11.45 -1.48
N LYS A 137 27.39 12.25 -0.43
CA LYS A 137 27.54 11.75 0.95
C LYS A 137 26.43 10.74 1.28
N PRO A 138 26.69 9.68 2.05
CA PRO A 138 25.65 8.77 2.54
C PRO A 138 24.60 9.53 3.37
N LEU A 139 23.35 9.09 3.28
CA LEU A 139 22.27 9.61 4.13
C LEU A 139 22.60 9.33 5.63
N PRO A 140 22.54 10.32 6.53
CA PRO A 140 22.76 10.09 7.95
C PRO A 140 21.75 9.10 8.52
N LYS A 141 22.21 8.12 9.32
CA LYS A 141 21.33 7.09 9.91
C LYS A 141 20.18 7.67 10.74
N THR A 142 20.43 8.75 11.48
CA THR A 142 19.39 9.46 12.25
C THR A 142 18.29 10.03 11.36
N ARG A 143 18.62 10.54 10.17
CA ARG A 143 17.62 11.01 9.19
C ARG A 143 16.90 9.83 8.54
N ALA A 144 17.60 8.74 8.26
CA ALA A 144 17.00 7.52 7.73
C ALA A 144 15.95 6.92 8.69
N GLU A 145 16.23 6.89 10.00
CA GLU A 145 15.26 6.49 11.02
C GLU A 145 14.00 7.38 11.01
N GLN A 146 14.18 8.71 10.93
CA GLN A 146 13.06 9.64 10.83
C GLN A 146 12.22 9.39 9.57
N LEU A 147 12.85 9.19 8.42
CA LEU A 147 12.16 8.91 7.16
C LEU A 147 11.40 7.60 7.19
N LEU A 148 11.95 6.55 7.81
CA LEU A 148 11.26 5.28 7.98
C LEU A 148 9.96 5.46 8.78
N ASN A 149 10.00 6.23 9.87
CA ASN A 149 8.80 6.55 10.65
C ASN A 149 7.81 7.41 9.85
N GLU A 150 8.27 8.45 9.15
CA GLU A 150 7.43 9.29 8.29
C GLU A 150 6.73 8.46 7.20
N TRP A 151 7.47 7.54 6.55
CA TRP A 151 6.93 6.69 5.49
C TRP A 151 6.03 5.57 6.01
N GLU A 152 6.26 5.08 7.23
CA GLU A 152 5.32 4.22 7.95
C GLU A 152 4.00 4.96 8.21
N GLU A 153 4.04 6.19 8.74
CA GLU A 153 2.85 7.00 9.00
C GLU A 153 2.03 7.28 7.74
N LEU A 154 2.70 7.50 6.59
CA LEU A 154 2.04 7.65 5.29
C LEU A 154 1.48 6.33 4.72
N GLY A 155 1.87 5.19 5.32
CA GLY A 155 1.46 3.84 4.94
C GLY A 155 2.24 3.25 3.76
N TYR A 156 3.42 3.80 3.44
CA TYR A 156 4.35 3.16 2.50
C TYR A 156 4.96 1.89 3.10
N PHE A 157 5.16 1.86 4.42
CA PHE A 157 5.59 0.68 5.13
C PHE A 157 4.58 0.30 6.21
N ALA A 158 4.57 -0.98 6.58
CA ALA A 158 3.88 -1.49 7.74
C ALA A 158 4.89 -2.25 8.61
N VAL A 159 4.94 -1.96 9.91
CA VAL A 159 5.82 -2.66 10.85
C VAL A 159 5.05 -3.80 11.51
N LEU A 160 5.47 -5.03 11.26
CA LEU A 160 4.92 -6.25 11.85
C LEU A 160 6.08 -7.07 12.40
N ASP A 161 5.95 -7.60 13.63
CA ASP A 161 7.00 -8.39 14.28
C ASP A 161 8.40 -7.74 14.22
N GLU A 162 8.46 -6.41 14.46
CA GLU A 162 9.68 -5.58 14.40
C GLU A 162 10.37 -5.52 13.02
N LYS A 163 9.67 -5.91 11.95
CA LYS A 163 10.14 -5.86 10.57
C LYS A 163 9.28 -4.93 9.73
N PHE A 164 9.91 -4.24 8.80
CA PHE A 164 9.26 -3.45 7.77
C PHE A 164 8.77 -4.36 6.65
N HIS A 165 7.51 -4.17 6.29
CA HIS A 165 6.82 -4.77 5.15
C HIS A 165 6.33 -3.66 4.21
N PHE A 166 6.00 -3.98 2.96
CA PHE A 166 5.25 -3.06 2.11
C PHE A 166 3.93 -2.70 2.80
N GLY A 167 3.70 -1.42 3.01
CA GLY A 167 2.42 -0.92 3.49
C GLY A 167 1.36 -0.89 2.37
N PRO A 168 0.10 -0.67 2.73
CA PRO A 168 -1.02 -0.62 1.79
C PRO A 168 -0.81 0.42 0.68
N LYS A 169 -0.16 1.55 1.00
CA LYS A 169 0.14 2.58 -0.01
C LYS A 169 1.14 2.09 -1.04
N SER A 170 2.22 1.44 -0.60
CA SER A 170 3.22 0.93 -1.53
C SER A 170 2.66 -0.15 -2.47
N VAL A 171 1.84 -1.06 -1.93
CA VAL A 171 1.19 -2.10 -2.71
C VAL A 171 0.33 -1.53 -3.83
N VAL A 172 -0.41 -0.45 -3.58
CA VAL A 172 -1.31 0.16 -4.57
C VAL A 172 -0.58 1.12 -5.51
N GLU A 173 0.27 1.98 -4.96
CA GLU A 173 0.95 3.06 -5.71
C GLU A 173 2.05 2.50 -6.61
N PHE A 174 2.82 1.51 -6.13
CA PHE A 174 3.92 0.90 -6.87
C PHE A 174 3.57 -0.42 -7.55
N GLU A 175 2.31 -0.86 -7.54
CA GLU A 175 1.89 -2.15 -8.13
C GLU A 175 2.44 -2.33 -9.56
N LYS A 176 2.21 -1.32 -10.41
CA LYS A 176 2.62 -1.35 -11.82
C LYS A 176 4.14 -1.37 -11.97
N TYR A 177 4.84 -0.56 -11.17
CA TYR A 177 6.30 -0.49 -11.19
C TYR A 177 6.92 -1.82 -10.75
N LEU A 178 6.47 -2.37 -9.63
CA LEU A 178 7.02 -3.59 -9.03
C LEU A 178 6.72 -4.82 -9.89
N SER A 179 5.49 -4.94 -10.40
CA SER A 179 5.10 -6.05 -11.29
C SER A 179 5.85 -6.03 -12.63
N LYS A 180 6.25 -4.85 -13.11
CA LYS A 180 7.00 -4.69 -14.38
C LYS A 180 8.48 -4.97 -14.21
N ASN A 181 9.09 -4.52 -13.11
CA ASN A 181 10.54 -4.60 -12.90
C ASN A 181 10.99 -5.85 -12.13
N TYR A 182 10.09 -6.49 -11.37
CA TYR A 182 10.36 -7.67 -10.53
C TYR A 182 9.32 -8.77 -10.79
N ALA A 183 8.99 -9.02 -12.05
CA ALA A 183 7.93 -9.95 -12.48
C ALA A 183 8.18 -11.41 -12.09
N ASP A 184 9.44 -11.76 -11.78
CA ASP A 184 9.88 -13.05 -11.27
C ASP A 184 9.56 -13.25 -9.78
N ILE A 185 9.39 -12.16 -9.03
CA ILE A 185 9.12 -12.17 -7.58
C ILE A 185 7.68 -11.77 -7.29
N ILE A 186 7.24 -10.63 -7.84
CA ILE A 186 5.89 -10.10 -7.69
C ILE A 186 5.01 -10.74 -8.76
N THR A 187 4.43 -11.87 -8.39
CA THR A 187 3.63 -12.71 -9.30
C THR A 187 2.14 -12.32 -9.26
N ARG A 188 1.32 -13.09 -9.96
CA ARG A 188 -0.14 -12.97 -9.92
C ARG A 188 -0.75 -14.22 -9.32
N CYS A 189 -1.80 -14.03 -8.53
CA CYS A 189 -2.62 -15.11 -8.03
C CYS A 189 -3.34 -15.81 -9.20
N CYS A 190 -3.16 -17.12 -9.35
CA CYS A 190 -3.72 -17.87 -10.48
C CYS A 190 -5.26 -18.03 -10.43
N LEU A 191 -5.91 -17.62 -9.34
CA LEU A 191 -7.38 -17.66 -9.18
C LEU A 191 -8.07 -16.36 -9.61
N CYS A 192 -7.52 -15.20 -9.23
CA CYS A 192 -8.12 -13.89 -9.55
C CYS A 192 -7.34 -13.11 -10.62
N ASN A 193 -6.14 -13.55 -10.99
CA ASN A 193 -5.22 -12.88 -11.91
C ASN A 193 -4.82 -11.46 -11.47
N VAL A 194 -4.91 -11.18 -10.17
CA VAL A 194 -4.45 -9.93 -9.54
C VAL A 194 -3.06 -10.14 -8.94
N THR A 195 -2.26 -9.09 -8.97
CA THR A 195 -0.90 -9.03 -8.39
C THR A 195 -0.91 -9.46 -6.92
N ILE A 196 0.08 -10.24 -6.51
CA ILE A 196 0.21 -10.73 -5.14
C ILE A 196 1.51 -10.29 -4.51
N PHE A 197 1.38 -9.57 -3.40
CA PHE A 197 2.50 -9.19 -2.53
C PHE A 197 2.58 -10.13 -1.32
N TYR A 198 1.43 -10.43 -0.73
CA TYR A 198 1.30 -11.32 0.42
C TYR A 198 0.25 -12.38 0.12
N GLY A 199 0.50 -13.60 0.58
CA GLY A 199 -0.34 -14.74 0.30
C GLY A 199 0.15 -16.02 0.97
N VAL A 200 -0.56 -17.10 0.71
CA VAL A 200 -0.20 -18.44 1.18
C VAL A 200 0.52 -19.18 0.06
N ARG A 201 1.74 -19.65 0.35
CA ARG A 201 2.53 -20.48 -0.57
C ARG A 201 2.13 -21.95 -0.44
N CYS A 202 2.02 -22.64 -1.57
CA CYS A 202 1.79 -24.08 -1.58
C CYS A 202 3.02 -24.85 -1.03
N ALA A 203 2.80 -25.92 -0.28
CA ALA A 203 3.90 -26.78 0.21
C ALA A 203 4.62 -27.53 -0.93
N SER A 204 3.94 -27.77 -2.05
CA SER A 204 4.44 -28.63 -3.14
C SER A 204 4.85 -27.85 -4.40
N CYS A 205 4.60 -26.54 -4.47
CA CYS A 205 4.97 -25.72 -5.63
C CYS A 205 5.19 -24.25 -5.22
N PRO A 206 5.95 -23.46 -5.99
CA PRO A 206 6.30 -22.08 -5.62
C PRO A 206 5.12 -21.09 -5.74
N GLN A 207 3.94 -21.54 -6.15
CA GLN A 207 2.79 -20.66 -6.34
C GLN A 207 2.32 -20.05 -5.02
N ILE A 208 2.13 -18.73 -5.03
CA ILE A 208 1.52 -17.95 -3.95
C ILE A 208 0.10 -17.56 -4.37
N LEU A 209 -0.85 -17.64 -3.44
CA LEU A 209 -2.28 -17.37 -3.63
C LEU A 209 -2.80 -16.43 -2.54
N HIS A 210 -3.69 -15.50 -2.89
CA HIS A 210 -4.33 -14.64 -1.89
C HIS A 210 -5.13 -15.51 -0.92
N LYS A 211 -5.05 -15.20 0.37
CA LYS A 211 -5.73 -15.95 1.43
C LYS A 211 -7.22 -16.10 1.16
N ASP A 212 -7.87 -15.02 0.72
CA ASP A 212 -9.31 -15.03 0.41
C ASP A 212 -9.69 -15.82 -0.83
N CYS A 213 -8.86 -15.76 -1.87
CA CYS A 213 -9.07 -16.58 -3.07
C CYS A 213 -8.99 -18.05 -2.71
N LEU A 214 -7.99 -18.41 -1.91
CA LEU A 214 -7.76 -19.77 -1.44
C LEU A 214 -8.88 -20.26 -0.51
N LYS A 215 -9.34 -19.46 0.46
CA LYS A 215 -10.49 -19.78 1.32
C LYS A 215 -11.74 -20.09 0.51
N LYS A 216 -12.01 -19.32 -0.56
CA LYS A 216 -13.17 -19.56 -1.45
C LYS A 216 -13.00 -20.83 -2.27
N TYR A 217 -11.79 -21.10 -2.77
CA TYR A 217 -11.47 -22.27 -3.56
C TYR A 217 -11.55 -23.58 -2.74
N LEU A 218 -10.95 -23.58 -1.54
CA LEU A 218 -10.84 -24.76 -0.69
C LEU A 218 -12.17 -25.20 -0.06
N ARG A 219 -13.23 -24.38 -0.15
CA ARG A 219 -14.60 -24.79 0.20
C ARG A 219 -15.16 -25.84 -0.74
N ARG A 220 -14.64 -25.95 -1.98
CA ARG A 220 -15.16 -26.85 -3.02
C ARG A 220 -14.15 -27.93 -3.41
N LEU A 221 -12.87 -27.60 -3.39
CA LEU A 221 -11.78 -28.47 -3.82
C LEU A 221 -10.74 -28.55 -2.69
N THR A 222 -9.93 -29.59 -2.65
CA THR A 222 -8.93 -29.78 -1.57
C THR A 222 -7.50 -29.72 -2.08
N ASN A 223 -7.30 -29.47 -3.37
CA ASN A 223 -5.99 -29.49 -4.01
C ASN A 223 -5.47 -28.10 -4.36
N CYS A 224 -4.18 -28.00 -4.68
CA CYS A 224 -3.58 -26.77 -5.17
C CYS A 224 -4.08 -26.47 -6.60
N PRO A 225 -4.54 -25.23 -6.89
CA PRO A 225 -5.00 -24.89 -8.23
C PRO A 225 -3.90 -24.99 -9.30
N ALA A 226 -2.63 -24.85 -8.93
CA ALA A 226 -1.48 -24.92 -9.83
C ALA A 226 -0.98 -26.37 -10.03
N CYS A 227 -0.46 -27.03 -8.97
CA CYS A 227 0.15 -28.36 -9.09
C CYS A 227 -0.81 -29.54 -8.90
N LYS A 228 -2.06 -29.30 -8.50
CA LYS A 228 -3.10 -30.32 -8.25
C LYS A 228 -2.84 -31.28 -7.09
N GLU A 229 -1.73 -31.13 -6.35
CA GLU A 229 -1.47 -31.86 -5.10
C GLU A 229 -2.41 -31.44 -3.96
N LEU A 230 -2.61 -32.31 -2.97
CA LEU A 230 -3.45 -32.02 -1.81
C LEU A 230 -2.93 -30.80 -1.04
N TRP A 231 -3.82 -29.87 -0.72
CA TRP A 231 -3.47 -28.67 0.04
C TRP A 231 -3.30 -29.01 1.53
N SER A 232 -2.11 -28.77 2.07
CA SER A 232 -1.75 -29.09 3.46
C SER A 232 -1.38 -27.88 4.33
N VAL A 233 -1.29 -26.68 3.73
CA VAL A 233 -0.88 -25.46 4.43
C VAL A 233 -2.10 -24.79 5.07
N PRO A 234 -2.02 -24.35 6.34
CA PRO A 234 -3.11 -23.60 6.97
C PRO A 234 -3.43 -22.30 6.21
N VAL A 235 -4.72 -21.93 6.19
CA VAL A 235 -5.26 -20.74 5.50
C VAL A 235 -6.04 -19.87 6.45
#